data_AF-A0A351T3F7-F1
#
_entry.id   AF-A0A351T3F7-F1
#
_cell.length_a   1.000
_cell.length_b   1.000
_cell.length_c   1.000
_cell.angle_alpha   90.00
_cell.angle_beta   90.00
_cell.angle_gamma   90.00
#
_symmetry.space_group_name_H-M   'P 1'
#
loop_
_entity.id
_entity.type
_entity.pdbx_description
1 polymer ?
#
loop_
_entity_poly.entity_id
_entity_poly.type
_entity_poly.pdbx_seq_one_letter_code
_entity_poly.pdbx_strand_id
1 'polypeptide(L)'
;GWGQDGPLAQAAGHDINYIALTGALRSIGRKGEKPMHPLNLVGDFGGGALYLAMGVCAALYEAKVSGKGQVIDVAMTEGAASLMSMFYGMRAAGIWNDEVGTNLLDSGSHFYDSYECADGEYICLGSIEPQFYAELLEKTGLTDDPDFQQQHNREKWPGLKERLIALFKTKTRDEWNAIMEGTDICYAPVLSLVEAPKHPHNVHRKAFVELDGVVQPAPAPRFSRTQSEIQGPPPFIGQHSEDALADWGISADEIAALKKSEAI
;
A
#
# COMPACT_ATOMS: atom_id res chain seq x y z
N GLY A 1 15.00 -11.77 -1.28
CA GLY A 1 13.67 -12.20 -1.74
C GLY A 1 13.16 -13.34 -0.89
N TRP A 2 13.73 -14.53 -1.08
CA TRP A 2 13.40 -15.74 -0.32
C TRP A 2 14.01 -15.81 1.09
N GLY A 3 15.18 -15.19 1.29
CA GLY A 3 16.03 -15.33 2.49
C GLY A 3 17.42 -15.82 2.09
N GLN A 4 18.40 -15.81 3.00
CA GLN A 4 19.73 -16.36 2.69
C GLN A 4 19.77 -17.89 2.70
N ASP A 5 18.81 -18.54 3.35
CA ASP A 5 18.72 -20.00 3.43
C ASP A 5 17.32 -20.54 3.04
N GLY A 6 17.19 -21.85 3.10
CA GLY A 6 15.97 -22.57 2.74
C GLY A 6 15.93 -23.05 1.28
N PRO A 7 14.91 -23.85 0.92
CA PRO A 7 14.86 -24.55 -0.37
C PRO A 7 14.81 -23.64 -1.61
N LEU A 8 14.36 -22.39 -1.43
CA LEU A 8 14.20 -21.41 -2.50
C LEU A 8 15.30 -20.34 -2.50
N ALA A 9 16.28 -20.37 -1.58
CA ALA A 9 17.30 -19.31 -1.45
C ALA A 9 18.02 -18.98 -2.76
N GLN A 10 18.28 -20.01 -3.58
CA GLN A 10 18.98 -19.90 -4.87
C GLN A 10 18.04 -19.79 -6.08
N ALA A 11 16.72 -19.77 -5.85
CA ALA A 11 15.74 -19.65 -6.93
C ALA A 11 15.48 -18.18 -7.27
N ALA A 12 15.30 -17.90 -8.56
CA ALA A 12 14.80 -16.60 -9.00
C ALA A 12 13.36 -16.38 -8.50
N GLY A 13 12.99 -15.13 -8.29
CA GLY A 13 11.64 -14.73 -7.93
C GLY A 13 11.45 -13.23 -8.08
N HIS A 14 10.21 -12.80 -8.15
CA HIS A 14 9.79 -11.41 -8.07
C HIS A 14 8.74 -11.24 -6.96
N ASP A 15 8.43 -10.00 -6.62
CA ASP A 15 7.38 -9.59 -5.67
C ASP A 15 6.20 -10.59 -5.59
N ILE A 16 5.53 -10.81 -6.73
CA ILE A 16 4.34 -11.65 -6.83
C ILE A 16 4.59 -13.11 -6.38
N ASN A 17 5.79 -13.65 -6.63
CA ASN A 17 6.16 -15.00 -6.21
C ASN A 17 6.36 -15.05 -4.69
N TYR A 18 6.98 -14.02 -4.11
CA TYR A 18 7.21 -13.96 -2.67
C TYR A 18 5.88 -13.90 -1.91
N ILE A 19 4.96 -13.02 -2.31
CA ILE A 19 3.65 -12.88 -1.65
C ILE A 19 2.70 -14.07 -1.91
N ALA A 20 2.97 -14.89 -2.93
CA ALA A 20 2.20 -16.11 -3.18
C ALA A 20 2.38 -17.16 -2.07
N LEU A 21 3.55 -17.18 -1.42
CA LEU A 21 3.89 -18.14 -0.36
C LEU A 21 3.45 -17.70 1.04
N THR A 22 2.85 -16.51 1.17
CA THR A 22 2.48 -15.92 2.48
C THR A 22 0.96 -15.92 2.73
N GLY A 23 0.17 -16.41 1.77
CA GLY A 23 -1.28 -16.24 1.76
C GLY A 23 -1.76 -14.84 1.35
N ALA A 24 -0.88 -13.83 1.30
CA ALA A 24 -1.25 -12.47 0.94
C ALA A 24 -1.86 -12.37 -0.47
N LEU A 25 -1.22 -12.98 -1.47
CA LEU A 25 -1.73 -12.93 -2.85
C LEU A 25 -3.13 -13.56 -2.94
N ARG A 26 -3.35 -14.69 -2.26
CA ARG A 26 -4.65 -15.37 -2.30
C ARG A 26 -5.74 -14.51 -1.65
N SER A 27 -5.43 -13.81 -0.57
CA SER A 27 -6.41 -13.00 0.18
C SER A 27 -6.80 -11.70 -0.52
N ILE A 28 -6.12 -11.30 -1.60
CA ILE A 28 -6.43 -10.09 -2.36
C ILE A 28 -7.18 -10.51 -3.63
N GLY A 29 -8.49 -10.26 -3.66
CA GLY A 29 -9.33 -10.55 -4.83
C GLY A 29 -10.81 -10.52 -4.54
N ARG A 30 -11.62 -10.82 -5.56
CA ARG A 30 -13.07 -10.96 -5.46
C ARG A 30 -13.47 -12.43 -5.40
N LYS A 31 -14.64 -12.71 -4.81
CA LYS A 31 -15.21 -14.05 -4.81
C LYS A 31 -15.42 -14.55 -6.24
N GLY A 32 -14.97 -15.76 -6.52
CA GLY A 32 -15.10 -16.38 -7.85
C GLY A 32 -14.08 -15.91 -8.90
N GLU A 33 -13.21 -14.97 -8.56
CA GLU A 33 -12.16 -14.47 -9.45
C GLU A 33 -10.78 -15.07 -9.11
N LYS A 34 -9.83 -14.90 -10.03
CA LYS A 34 -8.42 -15.22 -9.75
C LYS A 34 -7.84 -14.23 -8.72
N PRO A 35 -6.80 -14.62 -7.97
CA PRO A 35 -6.05 -13.68 -7.13
C PRO A 35 -5.60 -12.44 -7.91
N MET A 36 -5.71 -11.28 -7.26
CA MET A 36 -5.29 -9.97 -7.79
C MET A 36 -3.99 -9.56 -7.11
N HIS A 37 -2.99 -9.15 -7.90
CA HIS A 37 -1.70 -8.73 -7.36
C HIS A 37 -1.70 -7.20 -7.12
N PRO A 38 -1.31 -6.74 -5.92
CA PRO A 38 -1.40 -5.33 -5.52
C PRO A 38 -0.20 -4.50 -6.01
N LEU A 39 0.03 -4.52 -7.33
CA LEU A 39 1.31 -4.11 -7.93
C LEU A 39 2.46 -4.83 -7.20
N ASN A 40 3.60 -4.16 -6.98
CA ASN A 40 4.69 -4.64 -6.14
C ASN A 40 4.70 -4.00 -4.73
N LEU A 41 3.55 -3.50 -4.25
CA LEU A 41 3.49 -2.75 -3.00
C LEU A 41 3.68 -3.65 -1.76
N VAL A 42 3.26 -4.91 -1.83
CA VAL A 42 3.24 -5.81 -0.66
C VAL A 42 4.57 -6.53 -0.46
N GLY A 43 5.18 -7.08 -1.51
CA GLY A 43 6.45 -7.79 -1.40
C GLY A 43 7.63 -6.82 -1.43
N ASP A 44 7.83 -6.11 -2.54
CA ASP A 44 9.01 -5.24 -2.72
C ASP A 44 9.05 -4.12 -1.68
N PHE A 45 7.99 -3.30 -1.61
CA PHE A 45 7.99 -2.12 -0.73
C PHE A 45 7.63 -2.48 0.72
N GLY A 46 6.50 -3.13 0.93
CA GLY A 46 5.98 -3.47 2.25
C GLY A 46 6.83 -4.51 2.98
N GLY A 47 7.07 -5.67 2.35
CA GLY A 47 7.75 -6.81 2.96
C GLY A 47 9.28 -6.75 2.87
N GLY A 48 9.83 -6.10 1.84
CA GLY A 48 11.28 -5.98 1.64
C GLY A 48 11.82 -4.66 2.14
N ALA A 49 11.57 -3.59 1.40
CA ALA A 49 12.22 -2.29 1.60
C ALA A 49 11.97 -1.70 2.99
N LEU A 50 10.71 -1.70 3.47
CA LEU A 50 10.39 -1.13 4.79
C LEU A 50 10.94 -1.98 5.94
N TYR A 51 10.96 -3.31 5.84
CA TYR A 51 11.59 -4.18 6.85
C TYR A 51 13.10 -4.00 6.88
N LEU A 52 13.75 -3.87 5.71
CA LEU A 52 15.18 -3.58 5.65
C LEU A 52 15.50 -2.21 6.22
N ALA A 53 14.75 -1.17 5.86
CA ALA A 53 14.93 0.17 6.40
C ALA A 53 14.76 0.19 7.92
N MET A 54 13.72 -0.46 8.45
CA MET A 54 13.51 -0.59 9.89
C MET A 54 14.65 -1.37 10.58
N GLY A 55 15.08 -2.48 9.96
CA GLY A 55 16.22 -3.27 10.44
C GLY A 55 17.51 -2.47 10.51
N VAL A 56 17.81 -1.68 9.47
CA VAL A 56 18.98 -0.78 9.42
C VAL A 56 18.89 0.28 10.52
N CYS A 57 17.73 0.93 10.69
CA CYS A 57 17.53 1.90 11.78
C CYS A 57 17.75 1.27 13.16
N ALA A 58 17.22 0.06 13.40
CA ALA A 58 17.40 -0.67 14.64
C ALA A 58 18.87 -1.09 14.87
N ALA A 59 19.55 -1.59 13.83
CA ALA A 59 20.95 -1.98 13.91
C ALA A 59 21.88 -0.78 14.11
N LEU A 60 21.59 0.38 13.51
CA LEU A 60 22.34 1.62 13.76
C LEU A 60 22.18 2.09 15.21
N TYR A 61 20.97 1.98 15.76
CA TYR A 61 20.74 2.29 17.17
C TYR A 61 21.49 1.33 18.10
N GLU A 62 21.43 0.03 17.81
CA GLU A 62 22.14 -1.01 18.55
C GLU A 62 23.67 -0.81 18.48
N ALA A 63 24.22 -0.59 17.29
CA ALA A 63 25.64 -0.35 17.06
C ALA A 63 26.16 0.89 17.80
N LYS A 64 25.31 1.93 17.97
CA LYS A 64 25.67 3.11 18.77
C LYS A 64 25.87 2.77 20.25
N VAL A 65 25.17 1.75 20.76
CA VAL A 65 25.26 1.31 22.15
C VAL A 65 26.37 0.27 22.33
N SER A 66 26.45 -0.71 21.43
CA SER A 66 27.34 -1.86 21.57
C SER A 66 28.72 -1.66 20.92
N GLY A 67 28.84 -0.75 19.97
CA GLY A 67 30.02 -0.57 19.12
C GLY A 67 30.23 -1.67 18.08
N LYS A 68 29.24 -2.55 17.86
CA LYS A 68 29.34 -3.69 16.93
C LYS A 68 28.35 -3.57 15.78
N GLY A 69 28.76 -4.03 14.61
CA GLY A 69 27.86 -4.24 13.48
C GLY A 69 27.20 -5.63 13.53
N GLN A 70 26.20 -5.83 12.67
CA GLN A 70 25.51 -7.11 12.51
C GLN A 70 25.01 -7.28 11.07
N VAL A 71 24.70 -8.52 10.70
CA VAL A 71 24.06 -8.86 9.42
C VAL A 71 22.55 -8.80 9.61
N ILE A 72 21.86 -8.11 8.71
CA ILE A 72 20.39 -8.09 8.65
C ILE A 72 19.98 -8.95 7.46
N ASP A 73 19.42 -10.13 7.72
CA ASP A 73 18.77 -10.93 6.68
C ASP A 73 17.30 -10.50 6.56
N VAL A 74 16.88 -10.09 5.37
CA VAL A 74 15.51 -9.63 5.09
C VAL A 74 14.98 -10.34 3.86
N ALA A 75 13.93 -11.14 4.07
CA ALA A 75 13.16 -11.78 3.02
C ALA A 75 11.83 -11.06 2.80
N MET A 76 11.49 -10.79 1.54
CA MET A 76 10.18 -10.25 1.17
C MET A 76 9.04 -11.20 1.56
N THR A 77 9.30 -12.52 1.48
CA THR A 77 8.35 -13.55 1.92
C THR A 77 8.03 -13.41 3.40
N GLU A 78 9.03 -13.19 4.25
CA GLU A 78 8.85 -13.06 5.69
C GLU A 78 8.20 -11.73 6.06
N GLY A 79 8.63 -10.62 5.45
CA GLY A 79 8.01 -9.32 5.68
C GLY A 79 6.56 -9.27 5.23
N ALA A 80 6.23 -9.83 4.05
CA ALA A 80 4.85 -9.93 3.60
C ALA A 80 4.00 -10.87 4.47
N ALA A 81 4.57 -11.97 4.99
CA ALA A 81 3.88 -12.80 5.98
C ALA A 81 3.66 -12.06 7.31
N SER A 82 4.62 -11.24 7.74
CA SER A 82 4.50 -10.41 8.93
C SER A 82 3.38 -9.37 8.79
N LEU A 83 3.23 -8.73 7.62
CA LEU A 83 2.07 -7.86 7.31
C LEU A 83 0.73 -8.61 7.39
N MET A 84 0.71 -9.93 7.18
CA MET A 84 -0.50 -10.76 7.26
C MET A 84 -0.86 -11.20 8.69
N SER A 85 -0.08 -10.82 9.72
CA SER A 85 -0.23 -11.33 11.10
C SER A 85 -1.66 -11.21 11.65
N MET A 86 -2.35 -10.08 11.40
CA MET A 86 -3.73 -9.88 11.84
C MET A 86 -4.68 -10.91 11.23
N PHE A 87 -4.55 -11.21 9.93
CA PHE A 87 -5.41 -12.15 9.22
C PHE A 87 -5.16 -13.59 9.66
N TYR A 88 -3.90 -13.96 9.89
CA TYR A 88 -3.57 -15.25 10.50
C TYR A 88 -4.18 -15.38 11.91
N GLY A 89 -4.16 -14.29 12.70
CA GLY A 89 -4.84 -14.24 14.00
C GLY A 89 -6.36 -14.41 13.89
N MET A 90 -7.02 -13.68 12.97
CA MET A 90 -8.47 -13.80 12.73
C MET A 90 -8.86 -15.20 12.24
N ARG A 91 -8.02 -15.82 11.40
CA ARG A 91 -8.19 -17.21 10.97
C ARG A 91 -8.10 -18.18 12.13
N ALA A 92 -7.08 -18.04 12.99
CA ALA A 92 -6.94 -18.87 14.18
C ALA A 92 -8.12 -18.71 15.15
N ALA A 93 -8.73 -17.52 15.21
CA ALA A 93 -9.93 -17.24 15.99
C ALA A 93 -11.25 -17.70 15.33
N GLY A 94 -11.21 -18.28 14.12
CA GLY A 94 -12.40 -18.70 13.37
C GLY A 94 -13.25 -17.55 12.81
N ILE A 95 -12.72 -16.32 12.80
CA ILE A 95 -13.41 -15.11 12.31
C ILE A 95 -13.22 -14.96 10.78
N TRP A 96 -12.06 -15.38 10.28
CA TRP A 96 -11.69 -15.34 8.87
C TRP A 96 -12.06 -16.65 8.15
N ASN A 97 -12.69 -16.52 6.99
CA ASN A 97 -13.02 -17.60 6.06
C ASN A 97 -11.96 -17.67 4.94
N ASP A 98 -11.51 -18.88 4.60
CA ASP A 98 -10.55 -19.11 3.52
C ASP A 98 -11.16 -18.86 2.11
N GLU A 99 -12.50 -18.73 2.02
CA GLU A 99 -13.18 -18.23 0.82
C GLU A 99 -13.02 -16.70 0.69
N VAL A 100 -12.22 -16.28 -0.30
CA VAL A 100 -11.96 -14.87 -0.64
C VAL A 100 -13.23 -14.14 -1.04
N GLY A 101 -13.34 -12.87 -0.64
CA GLY A 101 -14.49 -12.02 -0.95
C GLY A 101 -15.71 -12.33 -0.09
N THR A 102 -15.50 -12.91 1.10
CA THR A 102 -16.57 -13.22 2.06
C THR A 102 -16.31 -12.69 3.46
N ASN A 103 -15.14 -12.10 3.69
CA ASN A 103 -14.72 -11.54 4.95
C ASN A 103 -15.04 -10.05 5.04
N LEU A 104 -14.88 -9.50 6.24
CA LEU A 104 -15.12 -8.09 6.52
C LEU A 104 -14.26 -7.16 5.64
N LEU A 105 -12.97 -7.52 5.45
CA LEU A 105 -11.92 -6.66 4.89
C LEU A 105 -11.37 -7.11 3.53
N ASP A 106 -11.93 -8.16 2.93
CA ASP A 106 -11.51 -8.69 1.61
C ASP A 106 -12.59 -8.52 0.54
N SER A 107 -13.48 -7.54 0.71
CA SER A 107 -14.66 -7.28 -0.12
C SER A 107 -15.84 -8.24 0.05
N GLY A 108 -15.99 -8.88 1.20
CA GLY A 108 -17.23 -9.58 1.56
C GLY A 108 -18.35 -8.66 2.07
N SER A 109 -18.03 -7.69 2.93
CA SER A 109 -19.03 -6.77 3.48
C SER A 109 -19.47 -5.71 2.46
N HIS A 110 -20.69 -5.18 2.60
CA HIS A 110 -21.22 -4.12 1.73
C HIS A 110 -20.78 -2.71 2.18
N PHE A 111 -20.29 -2.55 3.40
CA PHE A 111 -19.85 -1.25 3.93
C PHE A 111 -18.31 -1.10 3.95
N TYR A 112 -17.58 -2.07 3.40
CA TYR A 112 -16.13 -2.00 3.18
C TYR A 112 -15.80 -2.49 1.77
N ASP A 113 -15.96 -1.62 0.78
CA ASP A 113 -15.77 -1.95 -0.64
C ASP A 113 -15.66 -0.70 -1.52
N SER A 114 -15.34 -0.88 -2.80
CA SER A 114 -15.50 0.11 -3.85
C SER A 114 -16.76 -0.11 -4.69
N TYR A 115 -17.35 0.99 -5.15
CA TYR A 115 -18.60 1.01 -5.92
C TYR A 115 -18.47 1.90 -7.17
N GLU A 116 -18.95 1.40 -8.30
CA GLU A 116 -19.03 2.15 -9.56
C GLU A 116 -20.21 3.13 -9.53
N CYS A 117 -19.98 4.36 -9.97
CA CYS A 117 -20.95 5.43 -10.06
C CYS A 117 -21.58 5.51 -11.47
N ALA A 118 -22.54 6.43 -11.67
CA ALA A 118 -23.27 6.57 -12.94
C ALA A 118 -22.37 6.96 -14.14
N ASP A 119 -21.24 7.60 -13.87
CA ASP A 119 -20.23 8.07 -14.83
C ASP A 119 -19.13 7.02 -15.12
N GLY A 120 -19.19 5.83 -14.50
CA GLY A 120 -18.17 4.78 -14.62
C GLY A 120 -16.95 4.99 -13.71
N GLU A 121 -16.92 6.07 -12.94
CA GLU A 121 -15.89 6.32 -11.93
C GLU A 121 -16.24 5.60 -10.62
N TYR A 122 -15.29 5.49 -9.69
CA TYR A 122 -15.46 4.70 -8.47
C TYR A 122 -15.36 5.54 -7.18
N ILE A 123 -16.08 5.11 -6.15
CA ILE A 123 -15.96 5.55 -4.76
C ILE A 123 -15.57 4.37 -3.88
N CYS A 124 -15.05 4.61 -2.68
CA CYS A 124 -14.85 3.57 -1.67
C CYS A 124 -15.52 3.92 -0.34
N LEU A 125 -15.91 2.87 0.38
CA LEU A 125 -16.47 2.93 1.72
C LEU A 125 -15.62 2.11 2.69
N GLY A 126 -15.57 2.55 3.94
CA GLY A 126 -14.96 1.83 5.05
C GLY A 126 -15.75 1.99 6.35
N SER A 127 -17.08 2.04 6.30
CA SER A 127 -17.98 2.33 7.42
C SER A 127 -18.17 1.11 8.33
N ILE A 128 -17.09 0.65 8.99
CA ILE A 128 -17.12 -0.55 9.84
C ILE A 128 -17.82 -0.26 11.17
N GLU A 129 -17.56 0.89 11.77
CA GLU A 129 -18.10 1.26 13.06
C GLU A 129 -19.58 1.67 12.96
N PRO A 130 -20.44 1.26 13.91
CA PRO A 130 -21.90 1.46 13.80
C PRO A 130 -22.33 2.90 13.59
N GLN A 131 -21.65 3.88 14.21
CA GLN A 131 -21.99 5.29 14.05
C GLN A 131 -21.65 5.84 12.66
N PHE A 132 -20.56 5.38 12.04
CA PHE A 132 -20.16 5.77 10.69
C PHE A 132 -21.08 5.13 9.65
N TYR A 133 -21.47 3.88 9.90
CA TYR A 133 -22.46 3.18 9.10
C TYR A 133 -23.86 3.81 9.21
N ALA A 134 -24.26 4.26 10.39
CA ALA A 134 -25.52 4.99 10.57
C ALA A 134 -25.55 6.28 9.73
N GLU A 135 -24.45 7.04 9.70
CA GLU A 135 -24.35 8.23 8.84
C GLU A 135 -24.41 7.85 7.35
N LEU A 136 -23.79 6.74 6.93
CA LEU A 136 -23.92 6.22 5.58
C LEU A 136 -25.40 5.98 5.23
N LEU A 137 -26.14 5.29 6.10
CA LEU A 137 -27.56 5.03 5.89
C LEU A 137 -28.39 6.32 5.81
N GLU A 138 -28.08 7.32 6.64
CA GLU A 138 -28.73 8.62 6.60
C GLU A 138 -28.50 9.32 5.25
N LYS A 139 -27.24 9.47 4.84
CA LYS A 139 -26.87 10.18 3.60
C LYS A 139 -27.35 9.46 2.34
N THR A 140 -27.56 8.16 2.42
CA THR A 140 -28.09 7.34 1.31
C THR A 140 -29.61 7.19 1.32
N GLY A 141 -30.29 7.63 2.38
CA GLY A 141 -31.74 7.46 2.54
C GLY A 141 -32.16 6.01 2.86
N LEU A 142 -31.25 5.21 3.43
CA LEU A 142 -31.45 3.80 3.79
C LEU A 142 -31.71 3.58 5.29
N THR A 143 -31.83 4.65 6.09
CA THR A 143 -32.00 4.55 7.55
C THR A 143 -33.16 3.65 7.97
N ASP A 144 -34.31 3.73 7.31
CA ASP A 144 -35.50 2.97 7.70
C ASP A 144 -35.54 1.54 7.14
N ASP A 145 -34.49 1.09 6.46
CA ASP A 145 -34.44 -0.24 5.87
C ASP A 145 -34.02 -1.32 6.89
N PRO A 146 -34.90 -2.29 7.22
CA PRO A 146 -34.64 -3.27 8.27
C PRO A 146 -33.54 -4.28 7.94
N ASP A 147 -33.18 -4.46 6.66
CA ASP A 147 -32.07 -5.31 6.26
C ASP A 147 -30.75 -4.57 6.44
N PHE A 148 -30.68 -3.29 6.06
CA PHE A 148 -29.49 -2.47 6.27
C PHE A 148 -29.19 -2.23 7.75
N GLN A 149 -30.19 -2.20 8.64
CA GLN A 149 -29.98 -2.13 10.10
C GLN A 149 -29.25 -3.36 10.69
N GLN A 150 -29.13 -4.45 9.94
CA GLN A 150 -28.41 -5.67 10.35
C GLN A 150 -26.98 -5.69 9.80
N GLN A 151 -26.21 -4.63 10.06
CA GLN A 151 -24.88 -4.38 9.50
C GLN A 151 -23.99 -5.64 9.48
N HIS A 152 -23.86 -6.36 10.60
CA HIS A 152 -22.94 -7.51 10.71
C HIS A 152 -23.59 -8.88 10.41
N ASN A 153 -24.80 -8.92 9.85
CA ASN A 153 -25.41 -10.17 9.39
C ASN A 153 -24.80 -10.58 8.03
N ARG A 154 -23.79 -11.45 8.07
CA ARG A 154 -23.03 -11.91 6.89
C ARG A 154 -23.89 -12.55 5.81
N GLU A 155 -24.98 -13.22 6.17
CA GLU A 155 -25.88 -13.85 5.20
C GLU A 155 -26.57 -12.83 4.30
N LYS A 156 -26.74 -11.59 4.78
CA LYS A 156 -27.37 -10.50 4.04
C LYS A 156 -26.41 -9.71 3.17
N TRP A 157 -25.10 -9.76 3.45
CA TRP A 157 -24.10 -8.94 2.75
C TRP A 157 -24.15 -9.03 1.22
N PRO A 158 -24.28 -10.22 0.59
CA PRO A 158 -24.35 -10.30 -0.86
C PRO A 158 -25.54 -9.52 -1.43
N GLY A 159 -26.74 -9.67 -0.84
CA GLY A 159 -27.94 -8.96 -1.29
C GLY A 159 -27.87 -7.45 -1.03
N LEU A 160 -27.34 -7.03 0.13
CA LEU A 160 -27.16 -5.62 0.45
C LEU A 160 -26.12 -4.95 -0.46
N LYS A 161 -25.08 -5.69 -0.85
CA LYS A 161 -24.07 -5.22 -1.81
C LYS A 161 -24.67 -4.90 -3.17
N GLU A 162 -25.48 -5.79 -3.73
CA GLU A 162 -26.16 -5.54 -5.01
C GLU A 162 -27.05 -4.28 -4.95
N ARG A 163 -27.70 -4.05 -3.80
CA ARG A 163 -28.49 -2.84 -3.57
C ARG A 163 -27.63 -1.58 -3.52
N LEU A 164 -26.45 -1.63 -2.88
CA LEU A 164 -25.51 -0.51 -2.89
C LEU A 164 -24.89 -0.28 -4.27
N ILE A 165 -24.57 -1.34 -5.03
CA ILE A 165 -24.12 -1.21 -6.43
C ILE A 165 -25.18 -0.46 -7.24
N ALA A 166 -26.45 -0.86 -7.14
CA ALA A 166 -27.53 -0.17 -7.85
C ALA A 166 -27.70 1.29 -7.37
N LEU A 167 -27.59 1.54 -6.07
CA LEU A 167 -27.68 2.88 -5.49
C LEU A 167 -26.57 3.81 -6.00
N PHE A 168 -25.31 3.39 -5.91
CA PHE A 168 -24.18 4.25 -6.30
C PHE A 168 -24.18 4.56 -7.80
N LYS A 169 -24.76 3.69 -8.64
CA LYS A 169 -25.04 3.98 -10.06
C LYS A 169 -26.11 5.04 -10.33
N THR A 170 -26.78 5.59 -9.32
CA THR A 170 -27.81 6.63 -9.50
C THR A 170 -27.25 8.05 -9.60
N LYS A 171 -26.00 8.27 -9.21
CA LYS A 171 -25.33 9.58 -9.26
C LYS A 171 -23.90 9.43 -9.76
N THR A 172 -23.35 10.52 -10.29
CA THR A 172 -21.93 10.64 -10.64
C THR A 172 -21.07 10.60 -9.38
N ARG A 173 -19.77 10.32 -9.54
CA ARG A 173 -18.82 10.36 -8.41
C ARG A 173 -18.81 11.73 -7.73
N ASP A 174 -18.85 12.81 -8.51
CA ASP A 174 -18.81 14.18 -7.98
C ASP A 174 -20.08 14.56 -7.20
N GLU A 175 -21.25 14.07 -7.61
CA GLU A 175 -22.48 14.24 -6.83
C GLU A 175 -22.42 13.48 -5.50
N TRP A 176 -21.81 12.29 -5.47
CA TRP A 176 -21.57 11.56 -4.22
C TRP A 176 -20.52 12.25 -3.34
N ASN A 177 -19.45 12.79 -3.92
CA ASN A 177 -18.44 13.58 -3.20
C ASN A 177 -19.11 14.77 -2.50
N ALA A 178 -20.00 15.49 -3.18
CA ALA A 178 -20.73 16.61 -2.59
C ALA A 178 -21.63 16.23 -1.39
N ILE A 179 -22.01 14.95 -1.28
CA ILE A 179 -22.86 14.43 -0.19
C ILE A 179 -22.00 13.86 0.97
N MET A 180 -20.92 13.16 0.65
CA MET A 180 -20.22 12.27 1.59
C MET A 180 -18.77 12.66 1.88
N GLU A 181 -18.12 13.48 1.05
CA GLU A 181 -16.71 13.81 1.28
C GLU A 181 -16.54 14.66 2.56
N GLY A 182 -15.61 14.23 3.41
CA GLY A 182 -15.32 14.91 4.68
C GLY A 182 -16.29 14.60 5.82
N THR A 183 -17.23 13.66 5.63
CA THR A 183 -18.05 13.12 6.72
C THR A 183 -17.37 11.94 7.43
N ASP A 184 -17.99 11.43 8.50
CA ASP A 184 -17.46 10.28 9.24
C ASP A 184 -17.80 8.93 8.58
N ILE A 185 -18.40 8.91 7.38
CA ILE A 185 -18.76 7.68 6.63
C ILE A 185 -17.53 6.80 6.32
N CYS A 186 -16.31 7.32 6.42
CA CYS A 186 -15.11 6.70 5.85
C CYS A 186 -15.24 6.52 4.33
N TYR A 187 -15.61 7.61 3.67
CA TYR A 187 -15.80 7.71 2.21
C TYR A 187 -14.59 8.37 1.55
N ALA A 188 -14.28 7.97 0.32
CA ALA A 188 -13.43 8.73 -0.59
C ALA A 188 -13.72 8.43 -2.07
N PRO A 189 -13.48 9.37 -3.00
CA PRO A 189 -13.40 9.05 -4.42
C PRO A 189 -12.16 8.19 -4.70
N VAL A 190 -12.30 7.20 -5.58
CA VAL A 190 -11.16 6.43 -6.10
C VAL A 190 -10.55 7.22 -7.24
N LEU A 191 -9.32 7.69 -7.05
CA LEU A 191 -8.63 8.59 -7.97
C LEU A 191 -7.58 7.85 -8.81
N SER A 192 -7.48 8.22 -10.08
CA SER A 192 -6.36 7.86 -10.95
C SER A 192 -5.07 8.60 -10.57
N LEU A 193 -3.94 8.17 -11.15
CA LEU A 193 -2.64 8.84 -10.99
C LEU A 193 -2.63 10.30 -11.47
N VAL A 194 -3.55 10.66 -12.38
CA VAL A 194 -3.67 12.03 -12.93
C VAL A 194 -4.54 12.91 -12.03
N GLU A 195 -5.50 12.32 -11.33
CA GLU A 195 -6.42 13.03 -10.44
C GLU A 195 -5.84 13.21 -9.03
N ALA A 196 -5.15 12.20 -8.50
CA ALA A 196 -4.64 12.21 -7.14
C ALA A 196 -3.81 13.46 -6.78
N PRO A 197 -2.87 13.96 -7.64
CA PRO A 197 -2.13 15.18 -7.35
C PRO A 197 -2.99 16.45 -7.27
N LYS A 198 -4.18 16.44 -7.90
CA LYS A 198 -5.07 17.60 -8.02
C LYS A 198 -6.13 17.65 -6.92
N HIS A 199 -6.32 16.57 -6.17
CA HIS A 199 -7.31 16.51 -5.10
C HIS A 199 -7.06 17.61 -4.04
N PRO A 200 -8.07 18.37 -3.58
CA PRO A 200 -7.88 19.49 -2.65
C PRO A 200 -7.09 19.11 -1.39
N HIS A 201 -7.36 17.93 -0.81
CA HIS A 201 -6.59 17.41 0.33
C HIS A 201 -5.10 17.21 -0.01
N ASN A 202 -4.79 16.60 -1.15
CA ASN A 202 -3.42 16.32 -1.56
C ASN A 202 -2.65 17.59 -1.93
N VAL A 203 -3.32 18.56 -2.55
CA VAL A 203 -2.78 19.89 -2.84
C VAL A 203 -2.47 20.63 -1.54
N HIS A 204 -3.42 20.72 -0.61
CA HIS A 204 -3.23 21.37 0.69
C HIS A 204 -2.08 20.73 1.47
N ARG A 205 -2.02 19.40 1.46
CA ARG A 205 -0.94 18.66 2.09
C ARG A 205 0.37 18.84 1.34
N LYS A 206 0.44 19.19 0.06
CA LYS A 206 1.64 18.99 -0.78
C LYS A 206 2.08 17.53 -0.76
N ALA A 207 1.12 16.61 -0.93
CA ALA A 207 1.39 15.17 -0.98
C ALA A 207 2.16 14.77 -2.25
N PHE A 208 2.04 15.58 -3.30
CA PHE A 208 2.77 15.48 -4.54
C PHE A 208 3.56 16.77 -4.76
N VAL A 209 4.69 16.67 -5.44
CA VAL A 209 5.55 17.77 -5.86
C VAL A 209 5.86 17.64 -7.34
N GLU A 210 6.15 18.77 -7.98
CA GLU A 210 6.63 18.82 -9.36
C GLU A 210 8.06 19.33 -9.35
N LEU A 211 8.97 18.56 -9.93
CA LEU A 211 10.37 18.91 -10.11
C LEU A 211 10.76 18.63 -11.56
N ASP A 212 11.35 19.60 -12.24
CA ASP A 212 11.76 19.50 -13.65
C ASP A 212 10.64 18.97 -14.58
N GLY A 213 9.39 19.37 -14.32
CA GLY A 213 8.21 18.97 -15.10
C GLY A 213 7.67 17.57 -14.77
N VAL A 214 8.20 16.90 -13.74
CA VAL A 214 7.76 15.57 -13.31
C VAL A 214 6.98 15.65 -12.01
N VAL A 215 5.70 15.28 -12.05
CA VAL A 215 4.84 15.15 -10.86
C VAL A 215 5.10 13.80 -10.19
N GLN A 216 5.44 13.84 -8.91
CA GLN A 216 5.77 12.65 -8.10
C GLN A 216 5.35 12.81 -6.63
N PRO A 217 5.18 11.72 -5.87
CA PRO A 217 4.92 11.81 -4.43
C PRO A 217 6.04 12.55 -3.69
N ALA A 218 5.66 13.40 -2.75
CA ALA A 218 6.60 14.04 -1.83
C ALA A 218 7.19 12.99 -0.87
N PRO A 219 8.45 13.16 -0.40
CA PRO A 219 9.02 12.27 0.61
C PRO A 219 8.14 12.13 1.86
N ALA A 220 8.06 10.91 2.39
CA ALA A 220 7.30 10.57 3.59
C ALA A 220 8.12 9.64 4.52
N PRO A 221 7.95 9.73 5.86
CA PRO A 221 7.05 10.64 6.58
C PRO A 221 7.60 12.07 6.64
N ARG A 222 6.80 12.99 7.19
CA ARG A 222 7.21 14.38 7.41
C ARG A 222 7.81 14.55 8.80
N PHE A 223 9.03 15.05 8.84
CA PHE A 223 9.71 15.39 10.08
C PHE A 223 9.62 16.88 10.35
N SER A 224 9.30 17.26 11.59
CA SER A 224 9.20 18.67 11.98
C SER A 224 10.55 19.39 12.06
N ARG A 225 11.65 18.65 12.26
CA ARG A 225 13.01 19.18 12.45
C ARG A 225 13.98 18.89 11.31
N THR A 226 13.80 17.78 10.61
CA THR A 226 14.70 17.26 9.57
C THR A 226 13.90 16.95 8.32
N GLN A 227 13.30 17.99 7.72
CA GLN A 227 12.41 17.82 6.58
C GLN A 227 13.13 17.08 5.45
N SER A 228 12.51 16.03 4.93
CA SER A 228 13.02 15.28 3.79
C SER A 228 12.76 16.07 2.51
N GLU A 229 13.75 16.10 1.62
CA GLU A 229 13.69 16.85 0.37
C GLU A 229 14.23 16.01 -0.79
N ILE A 230 13.69 16.22 -1.99
CA ILE A 230 14.19 15.60 -3.22
C ILE A 230 15.53 16.24 -3.56
N GLN A 231 16.58 15.43 -3.65
CA GLN A 231 17.97 15.91 -3.79
C GLN A 231 18.41 16.13 -5.25
N GLY A 232 17.58 15.76 -6.23
CA GLY A 232 17.87 15.89 -7.65
C GLY A 232 17.22 14.79 -8.49
N PRO A 233 17.46 14.79 -9.81
CA PRO A 233 16.99 13.73 -10.69
C PRO A 233 17.71 12.39 -10.42
N PRO A 234 17.15 11.25 -10.87
CA PRO A 234 17.85 9.97 -10.84
C PRO A 234 19.19 10.08 -11.59
N PRO A 235 20.30 9.54 -11.04
CA PRO A 235 21.58 9.60 -11.72
C PRO A 235 21.63 8.69 -12.95
N PHE A 236 22.41 9.08 -13.96
CA PHE A 236 22.76 8.16 -15.05
C PHE A 236 23.84 7.17 -14.61
N ILE A 237 23.98 6.05 -15.33
CA ILE A 237 24.97 5.02 -15.03
C ILE A 237 26.38 5.63 -15.06
N GLY A 238 27.09 5.52 -13.94
CA GLY A 238 28.45 6.04 -13.80
C GLY A 238 28.57 7.53 -13.49
N GLN A 239 27.47 8.26 -13.32
CA GLN A 239 27.48 9.71 -13.07
C GLN A 239 28.40 10.14 -11.92
N HIS A 240 28.45 9.36 -10.85
CA HIS A 240 29.18 9.70 -9.62
C HIS A 240 30.39 8.79 -9.37
N SER A 241 30.83 8.00 -10.36
CA SER A 241 31.89 7.00 -10.15
C SER A 241 33.22 7.63 -9.69
N GLU A 242 33.66 8.70 -10.37
CA GLU A 242 34.93 9.36 -10.05
C GLU A 242 34.85 10.11 -8.72
N ASP A 243 33.76 10.83 -8.47
CA ASP A 243 33.52 11.56 -7.22
C ASP A 243 33.54 10.61 -6.02
N ALA A 244 32.85 9.45 -6.12
CA ALA A 244 32.83 8.46 -5.05
C ALA A 244 34.20 7.84 -4.78
N LEU A 245 35.00 7.58 -5.81
CA LEU A 245 36.37 7.05 -5.66
C LEU A 245 37.31 8.08 -5.03
N ALA A 246 37.19 9.33 -5.43
CA ALA A 246 37.94 10.43 -4.82
C ALA A 246 37.57 10.60 -3.33
N ASP A 247 36.28 10.51 -2.98
CA ASP A 247 35.79 10.54 -1.60
C ASP A 247 36.33 9.38 -0.74
N TRP A 248 36.59 8.22 -1.35
CA TRP A 248 37.25 7.08 -0.70
C TRP A 248 38.77 7.21 -0.58
N GLY A 249 39.35 8.29 -1.13
CA GLY A 249 40.78 8.56 -1.10
C GLY A 249 41.59 7.88 -2.21
N ILE A 250 40.93 7.40 -3.27
CA ILE A 250 41.62 6.86 -4.45
C ILE A 250 42.19 8.03 -5.27
N SER A 251 43.46 7.93 -5.65
CA SER A 251 44.13 9.02 -6.37
C SER A 251 43.62 9.18 -7.80
N ALA A 252 43.75 10.38 -8.36
CA ALA A 252 43.37 10.65 -9.74
C ALA A 252 44.10 9.74 -10.75
N ASP A 253 45.35 9.39 -10.48
CA ASP A 253 46.14 8.48 -11.32
C ASP A 253 45.60 7.04 -11.27
N GLU A 254 45.19 6.57 -10.09
CA GLU A 254 44.53 5.25 -9.93
C GLU A 254 43.15 5.22 -10.59
N ILE A 255 42.34 6.28 -10.45
CA ILE A 255 41.05 6.41 -11.12
C ILE A 255 41.24 6.36 -12.65
N ALA A 256 42.22 7.09 -13.18
CA ALA A 256 42.55 7.06 -14.61
C ALA A 256 42.98 5.67 -15.08
N ALA A 257 43.73 4.93 -14.25
CA ALA A 257 44.12 3.56 -14.53
C ALA A 257 42.90 2.61 -14.56
N LEU A 258 41.96 2.73 -13.62
CA LEU A 258 40.74 1.92 -13.56
C LEU A 258 39.84 2.14 -14.79
N LYS A 259 39.67 3.40 -15.22
CA LYS A 259 38.95 3.73 -16.46
C LYS A 259 39.61 3.11 -17.68
N LYS A 260 40.94 3.19 -17.76
CA LYS A 260 41.71 2.63 -18.88
C LYS A 260 41.60 1.10 -18.94
N SER A 261 41.44 0.43 -17.80
CA SER A 261 41.23 -1.01 -17.73
C SER A 261 39.76 -1.44 -17.82
N GLU A 262 38.82 -0.51 -18.03
CA GLU A 262 37.37 -0.77 -18.04
C GLU A 262 36.86 -1.43 -16.75
N ALA A 263 37.50 -1.12 -15.61
CA ALA A 263 37.06 -1.56 -14.30
C ALA A 263 35.96 -0.65 -13.73
N ILE A 264 35.89 0.59 -14.23
CA ILE A 264 34.88 1.62 -13.94
C ILE A 264 34.52 2.39 -15.21
#